data_AF-A0A9W8LRD2-F1
#
_entry.id   AF-A0A9W8LRD2-F1
#
_cell.length_a   1.000
_cell.length_b   1.000
_cell.length_c   1.000
_cell.angle_alpha   90.00
_cell.angle_beta   90.00
_cell.angle_gamma   90.00
#
_symmetry.space_group_name_H-M   'P 1'
#
loop_
_entity.id
_entity.type
_entity.pdbx_description
1 polymer ?
#
loop_
_entity_poly.entity_id
_entity_poly.type
_entity_poly.pdbx_seq_one_letter_code
_entity_poly.pdbx_strand_id
1 'polypeptide(L)'
;LLLVETRLASHDMQEGIEALLVRKTNDAKWEPPTLKEVDMQALSAEYFDNPPKATIAFNHNDIFTEYPHKFRLPTESDIRRVVCGKNPQAGIFRISREDVIRFFEKAYEDKIGVRQKVAWVLDSKTKTDKDNFVQWIK
;
A
#
# COMPACT_ATOMS: atom_id res chain seq x y z
N LEU A 1 9.20 -0.21 16.93
CA LEU A 1 10.59 -0.62 17.24
C LEU A 1 10.62 -1.89 18.09
N LEU A 2 9.76 -1.96 19.11
CA LEU A 2 9.43 -3.19 19.84
C LEU A 2 9.28 -4.42 18.93
N LEU A 3 8.49 -4.30 17.86
CA LEU A 3 8.25 -5.39 16.93
C LEU A 3 9.54 -6.05 16.41
N VAL A 4 10.55 -5.26 16.03
CA VAL A 4 11.81 -5.81 15.49
C VAL A 4 12.64 -6.43 16.60
N GLU A 5 12.71 -5.77 17.77
CA GLU A 5 13.44 -6.30 18.92
C GLU A 5 12.90 -7.69 19.33
N THR A 6 11.59 -7.80 19.52
CA THR A 6 10.92 -9.06 19.85
C THR A 6 11.12 -10.09 18.73
N ARG A 7 11.00 -9.68 17.46
CA ARG A 7 11.17 -10.59 16.32
C ARG A 7 12.60 -11.13 16.22
N LEU A 8 13.63 -10.34 16.49
CA LEU A 8 15.02 -10.83 16.46
C LEU A 8 15.30 -11.89 17.52
N ALA A 9 14.58 -11.87 18.64
CA ALA A 9 14.66 -12.87 19.69
C ALA A 9 13.77 -14.10 19.42
N SER A 10 12.92 -14.08 18.40
CA SER A 10 11.95 -15.14 18.16
C SER A 10 12.58 -16.37 17.49
N HIS A 11 12.04 -17.55 17.80
CA HIS A 11 12.45 -18.81 17.20
C HIS A 11 12.42 -18.77 15.67
N ASP A 12 11.29 -18.32 15.09
CA ASP A 12 11.12 -18.23 13.64
C ASP A 12 12.19 -17.39 12.94
N MET A 13 12.63 -16.29 13.54
CA MET A 13 13.64 -15.45 12.88
C MET A 13 14.98 -16.19 12.80
N GLN A 14 15.37 -16.89 13.85
CA GLN A 14 16.60 -17.67 13.89
C GLN A 14 16.53 -18.88 12.96
N GLU A 15 15.47 -19.68 13.06
CA GLU A 15 15.28 -20.87 12.21
C GLU A 15 15.14 -20.50 10.73
N GLY A 16 14.42 -19.41 10.43
CA GLY A 16 14.29 -18.92 9.06
C GLY A 16 15.61 -18.48 8.45
N ILE A 17 16.44 -17.75 9.22
CA ILE A 17 17.80 -17.37 8.78
C ILE A 17 18.67 -18.61 8.60
N GLU A 18 18.63 -19.54 9.55
CA GLU A 18 19.49 -20.72 9.53
C GLU A 18 19.15 -21.65 8.36
N ALA A 19 17.87 -22.00 8.18
CA ALA A 19 17.42 -22.87 7.10
C ALA A 19 17.67 -22.27 5.71
N LEU A 20 17.44 -20.97 5.54
CA LEU A 20 17.51 -20.30 4.23
C LEU A 20 18.93 -19.87 3.87
N LEU A 21 19.63 -19.20 4.78
CA LEU A 21 20.91 -18.53 4.48
C LEU A 21 22.14 -19.37 4.88
N VAL A 22 22.05 -20.14 5.97
CA VAL A 22 23.17 -20.92 6.51
C VAL A 22 23.19 -22.32 5.90
N ARG A 23 22.16 -23.12 6.17
CA ARG A 23 22.03 -24.51 5.70
C ARG A 23 21.64 -24.59 4.23
N LYS A 24 20.89 -23.60 3.72
CA LYS A 24 20.36 -23.52 2.35
C LYS A 24 19.50 -24.74 1.97
N THR A 25 18.83 -25.32 2.97
CA THR A 25 17.98 -26.51 2.84
C THR A 25 16.52 -26.15 2.55
N ASN A 26 16.13 -24.90 2.81
CA ASN A 26 14.78 -24.37 2.60
C ASN A 26 13.68 -25.17 3.33
N ASP A 27 14.02 -25.75 4.48
CA ASP A 27 13.20 -26.65 5.32
C ASP A 27 12.93 -26.05 6.71
N ALA A 28 12.71 -24.73 6.77
CA ALA A 28 12.47 -24.01 8.02
C ALA A 28 11.26 -24.56 8.78
N LYS A 29 11.44 -24.79 10.08
CA LYS A 29 10.37 -25.25 10.98
C LYS A 29 9.75 -24.06 11.71
N TRP A 30 8.61 -23.58 11.22
CA TRP A 30 7.89 -22.47 11.84
C TRP A 30 7.13 -22.89 13.09
N GLU A 31 7.04 -21.98 14.07
CA GLU A 31 6.27 -22.18 15.29
C GLU A 31 5.27 -21.02 15.51
N PRO A 32 3.95 -21.30 15.47
CA PRO A 32 3.31 -22.56 15.13
C PRO A 32 3.44 -22.92 13.64
N PRO A 33 3.33 -24.22 13.27
CA PRO A 33 3.50 -24.66 11.88
C PRO A 33 2.34 -24.25 10.96
N THR A 34 1.17 -23.92 11.51
CA THR A 34 -0.01 -23.54 10.72
C THR A 34 -0.64 -22.25 11.21
N LEU A 35 -1.24 -21.51 10.28
CA LEU A 35 -1.94 -20.24 10.57
C LEU A 35 -3.16 -20.41 11.49
N LYS A 36 -3.73 -21.61 11.58
CA LYS A 36 -4.90 -21.89 12.43
C LYS A 36 -4.55 -21.94 13.92
N GLU A 37 -3.31 -22.27 14.22
CA GLU A 37 -2.78 -22.39 15.57
C GLU A 37 -2.23 -21.05 16.09
N VAL A 38 -2.24 -20.01 15.25
CA VAL A 38 -1.79 -18.68 15.62
C VAL A 38 -2.86 -17.99 16.47
N ASP A 39 -2.52 -17.71 17.72
CA ASP A 39 -3.32 -16.85 18.58
C ASP A 39 -3.00 -15.36 18.31
N MET A 40 -3.93 -14.69 17.63
CA MET A 40 -3.81 -13.28 17.29
C MET A 40 -3.78 -12.36 18.51
N GLN A 41 -4.44 -12.74 19.62
CA GLN A 41 -4.46 -11.93 20.83
C GLN A 41 -3.11 -12.00 21.53
N ALA A 42 -2.56 -13.21 21.67
CA ALA A 42 -1.23 -13.42 22.23
C ALA A 42 -0.15 -12.69 21.41
N LEU A 43 -0.19 -12.78 20.08
CA LEU A 43 0.73 -12.06 19.20
C LEU A 43 0.62 -10.54 19.35
N SER A 44 -0.61 -10.00 19.45
CA SER A 44 -0.79 -8.57 19.64
C SER A 44 -0.13 -8.10 20.94
N ALA A 45 -0.38 -8.84 22.03
CA ALA A 45 0.19 -8.55 23.34
C ALA A 45 1.73 -8.62 23.34
N GLU A 46 2.30 -9.62 22.68
CA GLU A 46 3.74 -9.83 22.64
C GLU A 46 4.47 -8.74 21.83
N TYR A 47 3.94 -8.39 20.65
CA TYR A 47 4.65 -7.56 19.66
C TYR A 47 4.27 -6.09 19.63
N PHE A 48 3.13 -5.68 20.23
CA PHE A 48 2.63 -4.30 20.16
C PHE A 48 2.36 -3.67 21.53
N ASP A 49 1.94 -4.43 22.53
CA ASP A 49 1.48 -3.86 23.80
C ASP A 49 2.61 -3.62 24.82
N ASN A 50 3.79 -4.22 24.61
CA ASN A 50 4.93 -4.07 25.51
C ASN A 50 5.71 -2.77 25.28
N PRO A 51 6.28 -2.11 26.32
CA PRO A 51 7.19 -1.00 26.10
C PRO A 51 8.51 -1.51 25.45
N PRO A 52 9.09 -0.78 24.48
CA PRO A 52 10.38 -1.17 23.88
C PRO A 52 11.51 -1.12 24.92
N LYS A 53 12.45 -2.07 24.90
CA LYS A 53 13.57 -2.05 25.85
C LYS A 53 14.66 -1.06 25.45
N ALA A 54 14.71 -0.72 24.16
CA ALA A 54 15.63 0.28 23.61
C ALA A 54 14.88 1.33 22.79
N THR A 55 15.24 2.60 23.00
CA THR A 55 14.74 3.74 22.23
C THR A 55 15.81 4.18 21.24
N ILE A 56 15.44 4.31 19.96
CA ILE A 56 16.32 4.90 18.94
C ILE A 56 16.16 6.41 18.99
N ALA A 57 17.27 7.11 19.19
CA ALA A 57 17.31 8.56 19.04
C ALA A 57 17.41 8.91 17.55
N PHE A 58 16.44 9.66 17.04
CA PHE A 58 16.48 10.20 15.69
C PHE A 58 17.14 11.58 15.70
N ASN A 59 17.83 11.93 14.61
CA ASN A 59 18.45 13.24 14.44
C ASN A 59 17.44 14.35 14.12
N HIS A 60 16.20 13.98 13.76
CA HIS A 60 15.11 14.89 13.44
C HIS A 60 13.82 14.39 14.10
N ASN A 61 12.97 15.32 14.53
CA ASN A 61 11.71 15.03 15.23
C ASN A 61 10.48 15.35 14.38
N ASP A 62 10.63 15.46 13.06
CA ASP A 62 9.49 15.74 12.19
C ASP A 62 8.58 14.51 12.11
N ILE A 63 7.30 14.73 12.40
CA ILE A 63 6.27 13.69 12.36
C ILE A 63 5.32 14.01 11.22
N PHE A 64 5.17 13.04 10.31
CA PHE A 64 4.27 13.15 9.18
C PHE A 64 3.26 12.01 9.21
N THR A 65 1.97 12.34 9.09
CA THR A 65 0.89 11.33 8.95
C THR A 65 0.81 10.78 7.53
N GLU A 66 1.24 11.56 6.55
CA GLU A 66 1.38 11.17 5.15
C GLU A 66 2.75 11.59 4.62
N TYR A 67 3.27 10.84 3.65
CA TYR A 67 4.55 11.18 3.03
C TYR A 67 4.50 12.60 2.42
N PRO A 68 5.42 13.52 2.81
CA PRO A 68 5.29 14.94 2.48
C PRO A 68 5.51 15.27 1.00
N HIS A 69 6.19 14.41 0.25
CA HIS A 69 6.53 14.66 -1.15
C HIS A 69 5.68 13.84 -2.12
N LYS A 70 5.15 14.45 -3.18
CA LYS A 70 4.26 13.77 -4.15
C LYS A 70 4.91 13.66 -5.53
N PHE A 71 5.86 12.73 -5.66
CA PHE A 71 6.50 12.38 -6.95
C PHE A 71 6.04 11.04 -7.50
N ARG A 72 4.94 10.49 -6.99
CA ARG A 72 4.39 9.19 -7.37
C ARG A 72 3.48 9.29 -8.61
N LEU A 73 3.11 8.15 -9.18
CA LEU A 73 1.99 8.07 -10.13
C LEU A 73 0.66 8.30 -9.40
N PRO A 74 -0.42 8.70 -10.11
CA PRO A 74 -1.73 8.89 -9.49
C PRO A 74 -2.20 7.64 -8.74
N THR A 75 -2.78 7.85 -7.55
CA THR A 75 -3.37 6.75 -6.78
C THR A 75 -4.78 6.44 -7.25
N GLU A 76 -5.28 5.25 -6.90
CA GLU A 76 -6.67 4.88 -7.17
C GLU A 76 -7.66 5.90 -6.57
N SER A 77 -7.35 6.43 -5.38
CA SER A 77 -8.15 7.47 -4.71
C SER A 77 -8.16 8.79 -5.50
N ASP A 78 -7.02 9.19 -6.07
CA ASP A 78 -6.94 10.39 -6.91
C ASP A 78 -7.79 10.24 -8.18
N ILE A 79 -7.70 9.07 -8.83
CA ILE A 79 -8.48 8.76 -10.04
C ILE A 79 -9.97 8.72 -9.73
N ARG A 80 -10.35 8.05 -8.63
CA ARG A 80 -11.74 8.01 -8.15
C ARG A 80 -12.29 9.41 -7.89
N ARG A 81 -11.47 10.31 -7.32
CA ARG A 81 -11.90 11.69 -7.05
C ARG A 81 -12.24 12.44 -8.34
N VAL A 82 -11.46 12.24 -9.40
CA VAL A 82 -11.74 12.81 -10.73
C VAL A 82 -12.99 12.20 -11.34
N VAL A 83 -13.11 10.87 -11.36
CA VAL A 83 -14.27 10.15 -11.92
C VAL A 83 -15.58 10.52 -11.21
N CYS A 84 -15.57 10.66 -9.88
CA CYS A 84 -16.75 11.03 -9.10
C CYS A 84 -17.05 12.54 -9.10
N GLY A 85 -16.32 13.37 -9.86
CA GLY A 85 -16.51 14.82 -9.87
C GLY A 85 -16.20 15.51 -8.53
N LYS A 86 -15.48 14.84 -7.63
CA LYS A 86 -15.07 15.37 -6.32
C LYS A 86 -13.78 16.17 -6.39
N ASN A 87 -13.17 16.28 -7.57
CA ASN A 87 -11.99 17.08 -7.80
C ASN A 87 -12.42 18.47 -8.32
N PRO A 88 -12.12 19.58 -7.61
CA PRO A 88 -12.46 20.93 -8.04
C PRO A 88 -11.95 21.30 -9.43
N GLN A 89 -10.83 20.69 -9.86
CA GLN A 89 -10.22 20.92 -11.16
C GLN A 89 -10.84 20.12 -12.31
N ALA A 90 -11.61 19.07 -12.00
CA ALA A 90 -12.22 18.20 -13.02
C ALA A 90 -13.55 18.76 -13.56
N GLY A 91 -14.18 19.71 -12.86
CA GLY A 91 -15.27 20.58 -13.34
C GLY A 91 -16.58 19.92 -13.80
N ILE A 92 -16.61 18.62 -14.08
CA ILE A 92 -17.68 17.96 -14.83
C ILE A 92 -18.09 16.67 -14.12
N PHE A 93 -19.38 16.60 -13.78
CA PHE A 93 -20.05 15.37 -13.39
C PHE A 93 -20.32 14.60 -14.69
N ARG A 94 -19.72 13.41 -14.87
CA ARG A 94 -19.69 12.57 -16.10
C ARG A 94 -18.55 12.94 -17.06
N ILE A 95 -17.45 12.20 -16.93
CA ILE A 95 -16.24 12.32 -17.74
C ILE A 95 -16.05 11.03 -18.56
N SER A 96 -15.55 11.14 -19.80
CA SER A 96 -15.22 9.96 -20.61
C SER A 96 -13.90 9.33 -20.14
N ARG A 97 -13.66 8.07 -20.52
CA ARG A 97 -12.41 7.37 -20.19
C ARG A 97 -11.19 8.15 -20.68
N GLU A 98 -11.21 8.58 -21.94
CA GLU A 98 -10.11 9.31 -22.58
C GLU A 98 -9.89 10.67 -21.94
N ASP A 99 -10.95 11.34 -21.49
CA ASP A 99 -10.83 12.62 -20.79
C ASP A 99 -10.15 12.46 -19.42
N VAL A 100 -10.46 11.40 -18.67
CA VAL A 100 -9.75 11.11 -17.41
C VAL A 100 -8.27 10.87 -17.66
N ILE A 101 -7.94 10.09 -18.70
CA ILE A 101 -6.55 9.80 -19.06
C ILE A 101 -5.82 11.10 -19.42
N ARG A 102 -6.41 11.93 -20.30
CA ARG A 102 -5.82 13.22 -20.71
C ARG A 102 -5.67 14.19 -19.54
N PHE A 103 -6.62 14.21 -18.61
CA PHE A 103 -6.52 15.00 -17.39
C PHE A 103 -5.26 14.64 -16.60
N PHE A 104 -4.99 13.35 -16.41
CA PHE A 104 -3.83 12.87 -15.67
C PHE A 104 -2.52 13.00 -16.45
N GLU A 105 -2.52 12.79 -17.77
CA GLU A 105 -1.35 13.05 -18.63
C GLU A 105 -0.91 14.51 -18.50
N LYS A 106 -1.84 15.46 -18.59
CA LYS A 106 -1.56 16.88 -18.41
C LYS A 106 -1.13 17.24 -16.99
N ALA A 107 -1.82 16.71 -15.97
CA ALA A 107 -1.53 17.03 -14.57
C ALA A 107 -0.16 16.47 -14.09
N TYR A 108 0.35 15.44 -14.76
CA TYR A 108 1.63 14.79 -14.45
C TYR A 108 2.68 15.02 -15.54
N GLU A 109 2.50 16.03 -16.41
CA GLU A 109 3.47 16.45 -17.44
C GLU A 109 3.95 15.29 -18.32
N ASP A 110 3.01 14.47 -18.79
CA ASP A 110 3.27 13.31 -19.67
C ASP A 110 4.27 12.29 -19.08
N LYS A 111 4.33 12.21 -17.75
CA LYS A 111 5.16 11.22 -17.05
C LYS A 111 4.87 9.80 -17.51
N ILE A 112 5.94 9.07 -17.80
CA ILE A 112 5.91 7.68 -18.25
C ILE A 112 5.13 6.81 -17.25
N GLY A 113 4.19 6.01 -17.76
CA GLY A 113 3.40 5.07 -16.95
C GLY A 113 2.08 5.64 -16.42
N VAL A 114 1.84 6.96 -16.50
CA VAL A 114 0.57 7.57 -16.05
C VAL A 114 -0.60 7.03 -16.86
N ARG A 115 -0.49 7.06 -18.19
CA ARG A 115 -1.53 6.57 -19.11
C ARG A 115 -1.90 5.12 -18.82
N GLN A 116 -0.90 4.23 -18.75
CA GLN A 116 -1.09 2.80 -18.53
C GLN A 116 -1.73 2.54 -17.17
N LYS A 117 -1.27 3.23 -16.12
CA LYS A 117 -1.82 3.07 -14.77
C LYS A 117 -3.25 3.55 -14.69
N VAL A 118 -3.56 4.73 -15.24
CA VAL A 118 -4.93 5.27 -15.23
C VAL A 118 -5.86 4.38 -16.04
N ALA A 119 -5.45 3.94 -17.24
CA ALA A 119 -6.23 3.01 -18.05
C ALA A 119 -6.53 1.70 -17.30
N TRP A 120 -5.53 1.09 -16.67
CA TRP A 120 -5.69 -0.15 -15.89
C TRP A 120 -6.65 0.02 -14.69
N VAL A 121 -6.56 1.15 -13.98
CA VAL A 121 -7.50 1.45 -12.88
C VAL A 121 -8.92 1.63 -13.41
N LEU A 122 -9.09 2.35 -14.53
CA LEU A 122 -10.40 2.52 -15.15
C LEU A 122 -10.99 1.19 -15.59
N ASP A 123 -10.20 0.30 -16.20
CA ASP A 123 -10.63 -1.06 -16.58
C ASP A 123 -11.09 -1.89 -15.37
N SER A 124 -10.38 -1.76 -14.25
CA SER A 124 -10.62 -2.60 -13.08
C SER A 124 -11.73 -2.06 -12.16
N LYS A 125 -11.94 -0.74 -12.14
CA LYS A 125 -12.75 -0.05 -11.12
C LYS A 125 -13.88 0.79 -11.69
N THR A 126 -14.09 0.80 -12.99
CA THR A 126 -15.19 1.55 -13.61
C THR A 126 -16.03 0.70 -14.56
N LYS A 127 -17.29 1.07 -14.72
CA LYS A 127 -18.17 0.60 -15.81
C LYS A 127 -18.48 1.77 -16.72
N THR A 128 -18.59 1.47 -18.01
CA THR A 128 -19.03 2.44 -19.01
C THR A 128 -20.56 2.44 -19.08
N ASP A 129 -21.16 3.62 -18.95
CA ASP A 129 -22.60 3.83 -19.14
C ASP A 129 -22.94 3.90 -20.64
N LYS A 130 -24.24 3.87 -20.99
CA LYS A 130 -24.73 3.90 -22.38
C LYS A 130 -24.25 5.12 -23.19
N ASP A 131 -23.89 6.20 -22.50
CA ASP A 131 -23.39 7.45 -23.09
C ASP A 131 -21.85 7.54 -23.09
N ASN A 132 -21.12 6.43 -22.95
CA ASN A 132 -19.64 6.37 -22.88
C ASN A 132 -18.98 7.07 -21.67
N PHE A 133 -19.75 7.36 -20.62
CA PHE A 133 -19.19 7.91 -19.38
C PHE A 133 -18.71 6.81 -18.44
N VAL A 134 -17.62 7.08 -17.71
CA VAL A 134 -17.11 6.16 -16.70
C VAL A 134 -17.80 6.38 -15.36
N GLN A 135 -18.30 5.30 -14.75
CA GLN A 135 -18.87 5.29 -13.41
C GLN A 135 -18.06 4.37 -12.50
N TRP A 136 -17.71 4.83 -11.30
CA TRP A 136 -16.93 4.06 -10.34
C TRP A 136 -17.75 2.91 -9.74
N ILE A 137 -17.21 1.70 -9.80
CA ILE A 137 -17.78 0.50 -9.16
C ILE A 137 -17.38 0.52 -7.69
N LYS A 138 -18.34 0.31 -6.78
CA LYS A 138 -18.04 0.11 -5.36
C LYS A 138 -17.29 -1.18 -5.12
#